data_AF-A0A9X3PP11-F1
#
_entry.id   AF-A0A9X3PP11-F1
#
_cell.length_a   1.000
_cell.length_b   1.000
_cell.length_c   1.000
_cell.angle_alpha   90.00
_cell.angle_beta   90.00
_cell.angle_gamma   90.00
#
_symmetry.space_group_name_H-M   'P 1'
#
loop_
_entity.id
_entity.type
_entity.pdbx_description
1 polymer ?
#
loop_
_entity_poly.entity_id
_entity_poly.type
_entity_poly.pdbx_seq_one_letter_code
_entity_poly.pdbx_strand_id
1 'polypeptide(L)'
;MVIKVGISSELEHFRAETYSTKEPETIEWLNWNLKDHDVFFDVGANIGLYSLYAAKFNPQCTVYAFEPESQNFARLCTNISINGLTNIIPCNFPLARRETFDFFYVGDMQPGSALHSFGRMNELRLGAENVPLRQGCLAVTLDALAGKYGLPQPALLKIDVDGIENEILDGGEVVLRSNKLRTVLVELNLPHGGHPMGQEQRFASLGYKLQRMGSLYEMSGIRSQNYIFQRIEAVDHS
;
A
#
# COMPACT_ATOMS: atom_id res chain seq x y z
N MET A 1 16.51 6.71 -14.37
CA MET A 1 16.49 5.41 -13.67
C MET A 1 15.60 4.45 -14.46
N VAL A 2 16.02 3.20 -14.68
CA VAL A 2 15.22 2.22 -15.45
C VAL A 2 14.76 1.10 -14.50
N ILE A 3 13.46 0.85 -14.42
CA ILE A 3 12.86 -0.30 -13.73
C ILE A 3 12.54 -1.34 -14.79
N LYS A 4 13.05 -2.56 -14.61
CA LYS A 4 12.67 -3.70 -15.45
C LYS A 4 11.45 -4.36 -14.84
N VAL A 5 10.45 -4.69 -15.63
CA VAL A 5 9.25 -5.39 -15.18
C VAL A 5 9.09 -6.62 -16.07
N GLY A 6 8.97 -7.80 -15.46
CA GLY A 6 8.57 -9.00 -16.20
C GLY A 6 7.13 -8.84 -16.65
N ILE A 7 6.84 -9.11 -17.91
CA ILE A 7 5.48 -9.00 -18.47
C ILE A 7 5.01 -10.39 -18.87
N SER A 8 3.87 -10.81 -18.31
CA SER A 8 3.15 -12.04 -18.64
C SER A 8 1.65 -11.81 -18.86
N SER A 9 1.15 -10.59 -18.63
CA SER A 9 -0.23 -10.18 -18.92
C SER A 9 -0.27 -8.75 -19.48
N GLU A 10 -1.40 -8.39 -20.09
CA GLU A 10 -1.67 -7.02 -20.53
C GLU A 10 -1.75 -6.04 -19.35
N LEU A 11 -2.24 -6.49 -18.19
CA LEU A 11 -2.34 -5.67 -16.98
C LEU A 11 -0.96 -5.32 -16.42
N GLU A 12 -0.01 -6.26 -16.44
CA GLU A 12 1.37 -5.97 -16.07
C GLU A 12 2.01 -4.94 -17.01
N HIS A 13 1.76 -5.06 -18.32
CA HIS A 13 2.25 -4.11 -19.31
C HIS A 13 1.68 -2.71 -19.06
N PHE A 14 0.36 -2.61 -18.93
CA PHE A 14 -0.33 -1.36 -18.62
C PHE A 14 0.22 -0.72 -17.34
N ARG A 15 0.41 -1.50 -16.27
CA ARG A 15 1.01 -1.02 -15.03
C ARG A 15 2.44 -0.51 -15.23
N ALA A 16 3.28 -1.26 -15.92
CA ALA A 16 4.66 -0.89 -16.19
C ALA A 16 4.78 0.41 -17.01
N GLU A 17 3.85 0.66 -17.93
CA GLU A 17 3.82 1.88 -18.74
C GLU A 17 3.22 3.08 -17.99
N THR A 18 2.28 2.84 -17.08
CA THR A 18 1.48 3.92 -16.48
C THR A 18 1.85 4.27 -15.06
N TYR A 19 2.67 3.51 -14.33
CA TYR A 19 2.93 3.78 -12.90
C TYR A 19 3.41 5.21 -12.59
N SER A 20 4.13 5.86 -13.51
CA SER A 20 4.60 7.25 -13.32
C SER A 20 3.61 8.32 -13.79
N THR A 21 2.62 7.96 -14.61
CA THR A 21 1.64 8.90 -15.19
C THR A 21 0.24 8.72 -14.64
N LYS A 22 -0.10 7.50 -14.20
CA LYS A 22 -1.34 7.17 -13.52
C LYS A 22 -1.36 7.85 -12.17
N GLU A 23 -0.36 7.64 -11.31
CA GLU A 23 -0.31 8.25 -9.97
C GLU A 23 1.00 9.02 -9.74
N PRO A 24 1.21 10.13 -10.48
CA PRO A 24 2.43 10.92 -10.37
C PRO A 24 2.67 11.42 -8.94
N GLU A 25 1.60 11.66 -8.17
CA GLU A 25 1.67 12.07 -6.77
C GLU A 25 2.40 11.07 -5.86
N THR A 26 2.31 9.77 -6.15
CA THR A 26 2.97 8.73 -5.33
C THR A 26 4.48 8.76 -5.54
N ILE A 27 4.91 8.91 -6.80
CA ILE A 27 6.33 9.06 -7.16
C ILE A 27 6.91 10.35 -6.59
N GLU A 28 6.19 11.45 -6.77
CA GLU A 28 6.50 12.74 -6.21
C GLU A 28 6.62 12.69 -4.68
N TRP A 29 5.67 12.05 -4.01
CA TRP A 29 5.69 11.85 -2.55
C TRP A 29 6.92 11.08 -2.08
N LEU A 30 7.29 9.99 -2.76
CA LEU A 30 8.51 9.25 -2.46
C LEU A 30 9.76 10.13 -2.65
N ASN A 31 9.83 10.88 -3.75
CA ASN A 31 10.97 11.76 -4.04
C ASN A 31 11.20 12.84 -2.98
N TRP A 32 10.13 13.38 -2.41
CA TRP A 32 10.22 14.43 -1.39
C TRP A 32 10.47 13.91 0.02
N ASN A 33 10.01 12.70 0.35
CA ASN A 33 9.94 12.24 1.74
C ASN A 33 10.91 11.10 2.09
N LEU A 34 11.34 10.30 1.10
CA LEU A 34 12.21 9.15 1.32
C LEU A 34 13.66 9.59 1.48
N LYS A 35 14.22 9.36 2.66
CA LYS A 35 15.58 9.71 3.08
C LYS A 35 16.40 8.44 3.30
N ASP A 36 17.71 8.63 3.43
CA ASP A 36 18.64 7.53 3.68
C ASP A 36 18.29 6.81 4.99
N HIS A 37 18.41 5.48 4.97
CA HIS A 37 18.12 4.58 6.09
C HIS A 37 16.65 4.59 6.56
N ASP A 38 15.74 5.23 5.82
CA ASP A 38 14.32 5.12 6.09
C ASP A 38 13.81 3.70 5.83
N VAL A 39 12.80 3.34 6.62
CA VAL A 39 11.96 2.18 6.35
C VAL A 39 10.68 2.64 5.66
N PHE A 40 10.38 2.04 4.51
CA PHE A 40 9.16 2.28 3.76
C PHE A 40 8.28 1.03 3.79
N PHE A 41 7.04 1.16 4.24
CA PHE A 41 6.02 0.10 4.14
C PHE A 41 5.12 0.38 2.94
N ASP A 42 5.15 -0.50 1.94
CA ASP A 42 4.29 -0.47 0.75
C ASP A 42 3.20 -1.55 0.90
N VAL A 43 2.02 -1.15 1.37
CA VAL A 43 0.90 -2.05 1.64
C VAL A 43 -0.02 -2.11 0.42
N GLY A 44 -0.14 -3.28 -0.19
CA GLY A 44 -0.74 -3.46 -1.52
C GLY A 44 0.29 -3.26 -2.63
N ALA A 45 1.45 -3.90 -2.49
CA ALA A 45 2.57 -3.69 -3.39
C ALA A 45 2.31 -4.18 -4.83
N ASN A 46 1.33 -5.07 -5.04
CA ASN A 46 1.00 -5.67 -6.34
C ASN A 46 2.28 -6.27 -6.98
N ILE A 47 2.55 -6.00 -8.26
CA ILE A 47 3.79 -6.42 -8.93
C ILE A 47 5.04 -5.60 -8.54
N GLY A 48 4.92 -4.67 -7.58
CA GLY A 48 6.04 -4.01 -6.90
C GLY A 48 6.48 -2.68 -7.48
N LEU A 49 5.71 -1.99 -8.32
CA LEU A 49 6.19 -0.80 -9.04
C LEU A 49 6.74 0.30 -8.11
N TYR A 50 6.00 0.64 -7.06
CA TYR A 50 6.44 1.66 -6.09
C TYR A 50 7.54 1.15 -5.17
N SER A 51 7.49 -0.11 -4.75
CA SER A 51 8.58 -0.77 -4.03
C SER A 51 9.90 -0.75 -4.80
N LEU A 52 9.89 -1.12 -6.08
CA LEU A 52 11.04 -1.11 -6.99
C LEU A 52 11.54 0.32 -7.24
N TYR A 53 10.63 1.27 -7.40
CA TYR A 53 10.96 2.68 -7.57
C TYR A 53 11.69 3.21 -6.34
N ALA A 54 11.10 3.07 -5.15
CA ALA A 54 11.67 3.55 -3.90
C ALA A 54 13.07 2.96 -3.64
N ALA A 55 13.21 1.64 -3.83
CA ALA A 55 14.46 0.93 -3.61
C ALA A 55 15.59 1.33 -4.57
N LYS A 56 15.26 1.63 -5.83
CA LYS A 56 16.25 2.13 -6.80
C LYS A 56 16.55 3.62 -6.62
N PHE A 57 15.54 4.41 -6.28
CA PHE A 57 15.67 5.84 -6.07
C PHE A 57 16.57 6.12 -4.87
N ASN A 58 16.37 5.37 -3.78
CA ASN A 58 17.24 5.41 -2.61
C ASN A 58 17.74 4.01 -2.21
N PRO A 59 18.95 3.62 -2.63
CA PRO A 59 19.54 2.33 -2.27
C PRO A 59 19.82 2.13 -0.76
N GLN A 60 19.80 3.20 0.03
CA GLN A 60 20.03 3.15 1.48
C GLN A 60 18.73 2.99 2.28
N CYS A 61 17.56 3.10 1.66
CA CYS A 61 16.30 2.81 2.31
C CYS A 61 16.08 1.28 2.42
N THR A 62 15.12 0.87 3.23
CA THR A 62 14.62 -0.51 3.28
C THR A 62 13.12 -0.52 3.01
N VAL A 63 12.68 -1.29 2.02
CA VAL A 63 11.27 -1.40 1.67
C VAL A 63 10.70 -2.73 2.18
N TYR A 64 9.59 -2.69 2.90
CA TYR A 64 8.76 -3.85 3.19
C TYR A 64 7.54 -3.80 2.28
N ALA A 65 7.46 -4.74 1.34
CA ALA A 65 6.45 -4.78 0.30
C ALA A 65 5.41 -5.85 0.62
N PHE A 66 4.22 -5.46 1.06
CA PHE A 66 3.16 -6.38 1.48
C PHE A 66 2.22 -6.66 0.31
N GLU A 67 2.22 -7.90 -0.18
CA GLU A 67 1.34 -8.36 -1.25
C GLU A 67 0.87 -9.80 -0.93
N PRO A 68 -0.39 -9.98 -0.49
CA PRO A 68 -0.92 -11.28 -0.14
C PRO A 68 -1.26 -12.15 -1.36
N GLU A 69 -1.68 -11.60 -2.50
CA GLU A 69 -2.14 -12.41 -3.62
C GLU A 69 -0.96 -13.17 -4.23
N SER A 70 -1.10 -14.49 -4.34
CA SER A 70 0.02 -15.38 -4.66
C SER A 70 0.67 -15.08 -6.02
N GLN A 71 -0.09 -14.70 -7.04
CA GLN A 71 0.45 -14.44 -8.37
C GLN A 71 1.19 -13.10 -8.40
N ASN A 72 0.57 -12.02 -7.92
CA ASN A 72 1.17 -10.70 -7.75
C ASN A 72 2.42 -10.77 -6.88
N PHE A 73 2.40 -11.55 -5.79
CA PHE A 73 3.58 -11.79 -4.95
C PHE A 73 4.70 -12.49 -5.71
N ALA A 74 4.40 -13.51 -6.51
CA ALA A 74 5.39 -14.17 -7.37
C ALA A 74 5.97 -13.19 -8.42
N ARG A 75 5.14 -12.30 -8.96
CA ARG A 75 5.57 -11.22 -9.88
C ARG A 75 6.44 -10.18 -9.18
N LEU A 76 6.08 -9.74 -7.98
CA LEU A 76 6.88 -8.88 -7.12
C LEU A 76 8.28 -9.49 -6.91
N CYS A 77 8.36 -10.75 -6.48
CA CYS A 77 9.62 -11.46 -6.30
C CYS A 77 10.46 -11.53 -7.59
N THR A 78 9.81 -11.83 -8.72
CA THR A 78 10.47 -11.83 -10.04
C THR A 78 11.03 -10.46 -10.37
N ASN A 79 10.25 -9.41 -10.18
CA ASN A 79 10.63 -8.03 -10.49
C ASN A 79 11.76 -7.53 -9.58
N ILE A 80 11.77 -7.92 -8.30
CA ILE A 80 12.90 -7.66 -7.39
C ILE A 80 14.17 -8.32 -7.96
N SER A 81 14.08 -9.61 -8.31
CA SER A 81 15.21 -10.40 -8.81
C SER A 81 15.82 -9.84 -10.10
N ILE A 82 15.01 -9.51 -11.12
CA ILE A 82 15.52 -9.00 -12.42
C ILE A 82 16.15 -7.60 -12.31
N ASN A 83 15.84 -6.86 -11.24
CA ASN A 83 16.44 -5.56 -10.96
C ASN A 83 17.66 -5.65 -10.03
N GLY A 84 17.96 -6.82 -9.48
CA GLY A 84 19.10 -7.03 -8.57
C GLY A 84 18.97 -6.25 -7.26
N LEU A 85 17.75 -6.04 -6.76
CA LEU A 85 17.48 -5.23 -5.57
C LEU A 85 17.56 -6.10 -4.31
N THR A 86 18.35 -5.66 -3.34
CA THR A 86 18.56 -6.35 -2.06
C THR A 86 17.94 -5.62 -0.87
N ASN A 87 17.44 -4.41 -1.09
CA ASN A 87 16.84 -3.55 -0.08
C ASN A 87 15.29 -3.58 -0.09
N ILE A 88 14.71 -4.64 -0.64
CA ILE A 88 13.26 -4.92 -0.60
C ILE A 88 13.03 -6.26 0.09
N ILE A 89 12.18 -6.28 1.12
CA ILE A 89 11.68 -7.48 1.79
C ILE A 89 10.23 -7.71 1.36
N PRO A 90 9.96 -8.66 0.44
CA PRO A 90 8.61 -9.00 0.03
C PRO A 90 7.91 -9.83 1.14
N CYS A 91 6.69 -9.45 1.51
CA CYS A 91 5.88 -10.05 2.56
C CYS A 91 4.56 -10.61 2.00
N ASN A 92 4.40 -11.94 1.99
CA ASN A 92 3.20 -12.60 1.44
C ASN A 92 2.08 -12.78 2.49
N PHE A 93 1.65 -11.68 3.10
CA PHE A 93 0.52 -11.69 4.01
C PHE A 93 -0.16 -10.31 4.01
N PRO A 94 -1.47 -10.26 4.25
CA PRO A 94 -2.19 -8.98 4.33
C PRO A 94 -1.98 -8.34 5.70
N LEU A 95 -2.09 -7.01 5.71
CA LEU A 95 -2.32 -6.27 6.96
C LEU A 95 -3.82 -6.16 7.20
N ALA A 96 -4.23 -6.20 8.47
CA ALA A 96 -5.63 -6.07 8.87
C ALA A 96 -5.78 -5.47 10.26
N ARG A 97 -7.02 -5.29 10.70
CA ARG A 97 -7.35 -4.79 12.05
C ARG A 97 -6.90 -5.71 13.17
N ARG A 98 -6.85 -7.03 12.93
CA ARG A 98 -6.53 -8.05 13.93
C ARG A 98 -5.76 -9.20 13.30
N GLU A 99 -4.93 -9.86 14.10
CA GLU A 99 -4.28 -11.11 13.69
C GLU A 99 -5.35 -12.19 13.56
N THR A 100 -5.51 -12.75 12.36
CA THR A 100 -6.53 -13.78 12.09
C THR A 100 -6.16 -14.61 10.87
N PHE A 101 -6.62 -15.86 10.86
CA PHE A 101 -6.76 -16.59 9.61
C PHE A 101 -8.05 -16.16 8.91
N ASP A 102 -7.99 -15.89 7.61
CA ASP A 102 -9.17 -15.70 6.76
C ASP A 102 -8.79 -15.97 5.29
N PHE A 103 -9.69 -15.65 4.38
CA PHE A 103 -9.50 -15.79 2.95
C PHE A 103 -9.24 -14.46 2.27
N PHE A 104 -8.31 -14.48 1.32
CA PHE A 104 -8.17 -13.51 0.27
C PHE A 104 -9.01 -13.96 -0.93
N TYR A 105 -9.99 -13.14 -1.30
CA TYR A 105 -10.88 -13.36 -2.43
C TYR A 105 -10.24 -12.77 -3.68
N VAL A 106 -9.72 -13.64 -4.54
CA VAL A 106 -9.04 -13.28 -5.78
C VAL A 106 -10.09 -13.16 -6.88
N GLY A 107 -10.36 -11.94 -7.31
CA GLY A 107 -11.38 -11.61 -8.31
C GLY A 107 -10.96 -11.81 -9.77
N ASP A 108 -9.66 -11.80 -10.05
CA ASP A 108 -9.08 -12.06 -11.36
C ASP A 108 -7.74 -12.78 -11.15
N MET A 109 -7.51 -13.84 -11.92
CA MET A 109 -6.28 -14.62 -11.82
C MET A 109 -5.19 -14.11 -12.76
N GLN A 110 -5.41 -13.05 -13.54
CA GLN A 110 -4.37 -12.47 -14.38
C GLN A 110 -3.30 -11.77 -13.54
N PRO A 111 -2.00 -12.06 -13.73
CA PRO A 111 -0.93 -11.32 -13.05
C PRO A 111 -1.09 -9.81 -13.23
N GLY A 112 -0.86 -9.03 -12.17
CA GLY A 112 -1.08 -7.59 -12.17
C GLY A 112 -2.55 -7.18 -12.00
N SER A 113 -3.48 -8.10 -11.78
CA SER A 113 -4.85 -7.74 -11.41
C SER A 113 -4.90 -7.01 -10.06
N ALA A 114 -6.02 -6.32 -9.86
CA ALA A 114 -6.44 -5.75 -8.57
C ALA A 114 -7.82 -6.32 -8.23
N LEU A 115 -8.57 -5.64 -7.36
CA LEU A 115 -9.91 -6.03 -6.90
C LEU A 115 -9.88 -7.29 -6.03
N HIS A 116 -8.79 -7.47 -5.29
CA HIS A 116 -8.65 -8.59 -4.38
C HIS A 116 -8.86 -8.13 -2.95
N SER A 117 -9.61 -8.89 -2.17
CA SER A 117 -10.09 -8.44 -0.86
C SER A 117 -9.85 -9.47 0.22
N PHE A 118 -9.44 -9.02 1.40
CA PHE A 118 -9.22 -9.89 2.55
C PHE A 118 -10.43 -9.90 3.48
N GLY A 119 -10.89 -11.09 3.90
CA GLY A 119 -11.93 -11.28 4.91
C GLY A 119 -13.36 -10.89 4.50
N ARG A 120 -13.53 -10.08 3.46
CA ARG A 120 -14.83 -9.73 2.87
C ARG A 120 -14.75 -9.84 1.36
N MET A 121 -15.78 -10.43 0.75
CA MET A 121 -15.91 -10.44 -0.70
C MET A 121 -16.35 -9.05 -1.17
N ASN A 122 -15.66 -8.48 -2.15
CA ASN A 122 -16.08 -7.22 -2.76
C ASN A 122 -17.27 -7.43 -3.71
N GLU A 123 -18.46 -7.67 -3.15
CA GLU A 123 -19.71 -7.94 -3.87
C GLU A 123 -20.05 -6.85 -4.90
N LEU A 124 -19.71 -5.58 -4.59
CA LEU A 124 -19.97 -4.43 -5.46
C LEU A 124 -19.14 -4.45 -6.74
N ARG A 125 -17.92 -5.01 -6.71
CA ARG A 125 -17.02 -5.05 -7.88
C ARG A 125 -16.96 -6.42 -8.56
N LEU A 126 -17.19 -7.51 -7.83
CA LEU A 126 -17.04 -8.87 -8.34
C LEU A 126 -18.39 -9.53 -8.68
N GLY A 127 -19.48 -9.17 -8.00
CA GLY A 127 -20.71 -9.96 -8.01
C GLY A 127 -20.51 -11.30 -7.29
N ALA A 128 -21.56 -11.82 -6.65
CA ALA A 128 -21.45 -12.98 -5.76
C ALA A 128 -20.99 -14.30 -6.44
N GLU A 129 -20.98 -14.35 -7.77
CA GLU A 129 -20.65 -15.56 -8.56
C GLU A 129 -19.26 -15.54 -9.22
N ASN A 130 -18.45 -14.48 -9.10
CA ASN A 130 -17.17 -14.33 -9.85
C ASN A 130 -15.89 -14.30 -8.99
N VAL A 131 -15.77 -15.08 -7.93
CA VAL A 131 -14.48 -15.25 -7.25
C VAL A 131 -13.80 -16.53 -7.75
N PRO A 132 -12.85 -16.47 -8.70
CA PRO A 132 -12.18 -17.65 -9.23
C PRO A 132 -11.37 -18.42 -8.18
N LEU A 133 -10.87 -17.75 -7.13
CA LEU A 133 -10.05 -18.38 -6.11
C LEU A 133 -10.23 -17.73 -4.73
N ARG A 134 -10.27 -18.58 -3.68
CA ARG A 134 -10.14 -18.18 -2.28
C ARG A 134 -8.81 -18.67 -1.75
N GLN A 135 -7.88 -17.75 -1.52
CA GLN A 135 -6.56 -18.06 -0.99
C GLN A 135 -6.57 -17.89 0.53
N GLY A 136 -6.25 -18.94 1.29
CA GLY A 136 -6.12 -18.83 2.75
C GLY A 136 -4.88 -18.02 3.14
N CYS A 137 -5.00 -17.10 4.09
CA CYS A 137 -3.89 -16.32 4.59
C CYS A 137 -4.02 -15.95 6.06
N LEU A 138 -2.87 -15.76 6.71
CA LEU A 138 -2.78 -15.22 8.07
C LEU A 138 -2.53 -13.72 7.96
N ALA A 139 -3.49 -12.92 8.40
CA ALA A 139 -3.31 -11.49 8.52
C ALA A 139 -2.58 -11.13 9.82
N VAL A 140 -1.85 -10.02 9.76
CA VAL A 140 -1.18 -9.40 10.91
C VAL A 140 -1.55 -7.92 10.99
N THR A 141 -1.40 -7.33 12.17
CA THR A 141 -1.63 -5.89 12.33
C THR A 141 -0.34 -5.11 12.14
N LEU A 142 -0.45 -3.83 11.74
CA LEU A 142 0.70 -2.92 11.69
C LEU A 142 1.44 -2.85 13.03
N ASP A 143 0.69 -2.78 14.13
CA ASP A 143 1.27 -2.73 15.47
C ASP A 143 1.94 -4.04 15.88
N ALA A 144 1.40 -5.19 15.48
CA ALA A 144 2.02 -6.49 15.74
C ALA A 144 3.36 -6.61 15.01
N LEU A 145 3.46 -6.10 13.77
CA LEU A 145 4.72 -6.08 13.03
C LEU A 145 5.81 -5.32 13.79
N ALA A 146 5.53 -4.09 14.21
CA ALA A 146 6.50 -3.26 14.92
C ALA A 146 6.80 -3.73 16.36
N GLY A 147 5.79 -4.28 17.04
CA GLY A 147 5.89 -4.70 18.45
C GLY A 147 6.26 -6.18 18.60
N LYS A 148 5.30 -7.06 18.32
CA LYS A 148 5.39 -8.52 18.56
C LYS A 148 6.44 -9.18 17.66
N TYR A 149 6.51 -8.80 16.40
CA TYR A 149 7.41 -9.41 15.40
C TYR A 149 8.72 -8.66 15.21
N GLY A 150 8.89 -7.49 15.86
CA GLY A 150 10.15 -6.76 15.91
C GLY A 150 10.61 -6.14 14.60
N LEU A 151 9.71 -5.91 13.64
CA LEU A 151 10.05 -5.15 12.43
C LEU A 151 10.39 -3.71 12.79
N PRO A 152 11.35 -3.08 12.07
CA PRO A 152 11.63 -1.68 12.26
C PRO A 152 10.40 -0.85 11.86
N GLN A 153 10.12 0.20 12.63
CA GLN A 153 8.98 1.07 12.34
C GLN A 153 9.21 1.89 11.06
N PRO A 154 8.17 2.07 10.23
CA PRO A 154 8.26 2.83 9.00
C PRO A 154 8.44 4.33 9.26
N ALA A 155 9.22 4.97 8.38
CA ALA A 155 9.24 6.40 8.20
C ALA A 155 8.16 6.88 7.22
N LEU A 156 7.85 6.04 6.23
CA LEU A 156 6.81 6.25 5.22
C LEU A 156 5.89 5.03 5.20
N LEU A 157 4.58 5.26 5.14
CA LEU A 157 3.57 4.21 5.02
C LEU A 157 2.67 4.51 3.82
N LYS A 158 2.63 3.61 2.84
CA LYS A 158 1.63 3.60 1.76
C LYS A 158 0.61 2.51 2.05
N ILE A 159 -0.68 2.85 1.95
CA ILE A 159 -1.80 1.90 2.01
C ILE A 159 -2.66 2.09 0.77
N ASP A 160 -2.66 1.11 -0.10
CA ASP A 160 -3.35 1.13 -1.39
C ASP A 160 -3.83 -0.29 -1.65
N VAL A 161 -4.97 -0.61 -1.05
CA VAL A 161 -5.56 -1.94 -1.06
C VAL A 161 -7.05 -1.81 -1.33
N ASP A 162 -7.69 -2.85 -1.86
CA ASP A 162 -9.09 -2.76 -2.21
C ASP A 162 -10.03 -2.93 -0.99
N GLY A 163 -10.29 -1.83 -0.27
CA GLY A 163 -11.48 -1.69 0.59
C GLY A 163 -11.33 -2.02 2.08
N ILE A 164 -10.12 -2.29 2.57
CA ILE A 164 -9.84 -2.53 4.01
C ILE A 164 -8.82 -1.54 4.59
N GLU A 165 -8.59 -0.41 3.94
CA GLU A 165 -7.63 0.63 4.32
C GLU A 165 -7.89 1.11 5.75
N ASN A 166 -9.16 1.34 6.09
CA ASN A 166 -9.59 1.71 7.44
C ASN A 166 -9.30 0.63 8.49
N GLU A 167 -9.50 -0.63 8.13
CA GLU A 167 -9.23 -1.75 9.04
C GLU A 167 -7.72 -1.88 9.30
N ILE A 168 -6.89 -1.66 8.28
CA ILE A 168 -5.42 -1.62 8.44
C ILE A 168 -5.01 -0.48 9.36
N LEU A 169 -5.56 0.72 9.17
CA LEU A 169 -5.31 1.86 10.04
C LEU A 169 -5.74 1.59 11.49
N ASP A 170 -6.86 0.87 11.70
CA ASP A 170 -7.33 0.46 13.04
C ASP A 170 -6.37 -0.54 13.72
N GLY A 171 -5.64 -1.34 12.94
CA GLY A 171 -4.62 -2.26 13.44
C GLY A 171 -3.23 -1.62 13.65
N GLY A 172 -3.10 -0.31 13.45
CA GLY A 172 -1.82 0.40 13.41
C GLY A 172 -1.71 1.62 14.31
N GLU A 173 -2.50 1.73 15.38
CA GLU A 173 -2.55 2.94 16.20
C GLU A 173 -1.19 3.29 16.82
N VAL A 174 -0.42 2.30 17.29
CA VAL A 174 0.92 2.54 17.86
C VAL A 174 1.88 3.04 16.77
N VAL A 175 1.89 2.39 15.60
CA VAL A 175 2.70 2.82 14.46
C VAL A 175 2.31 4.21 13.98
N LEU A 176 1.01 4.50 13.90
CA LEU A 176 0.46 5.79 13.51
C LEU A 176 0.71 6.90 14.54
N ARG A 177 0.95 6.59 15.81
CA ARG A 177 1.34 7.59 16.82
C ARG A 177 2.85 7.80 16.92
N SER A 178 3.65 6.95 16.26
CA SER A 178 5.10 7.04 16.34
C SER A 178 5.65 8.26 15.61
N ASN A 179 6.56 8.98 16.28
CA ASN A 179 7.34 10.06 15.68
C ASN A 179 8.25 9.58 14.53
N LYS A 180 8.53 8.27 14.44
CA LYS A 180 9.26 7.70 13.31
C LYS A 180 8.45 7.79 12.02
N LEU A 181 7.14 7.55 12.08
CA LEU A 181 6.27 7.62 10.90
C LEU A 181 5.97 9.09 10.57
N ARG A 182 6.67 9.62 9.57
CA ARG A 182 6.61 11.03 9.19
C ARG A 182 5.49 11.32 8.20
N THR A 183 5.18 10.38 7.32
CA THR A 183 4.15 10.60 6.31
C THR A 183 3.41 9.32 5.95
N VAL A 184 2.12 9.47 5.64
CA VAL A 184 1.22 8.39 5.24
C VAL A 184 0.55 8.76 3.94
N LEU A 185 0.62 7.88 2.95
CA LEU A 185 -0.19 7.94 1.73
C LEU A 185 -1.24 6.83 1.83
N VAL A 186 -2.52 7.18 1.72
CA VAL A 186 -3.61 6.21 1.72
C VAL A 186 -4.55 6.44 0.54
N GLU A 187 -4.79 5.41 -0.26
CA GLU A 187 -5.85 5.44 -1.27
C GLU A 187 -7.19 5.25 -0.55
N LEU A 188 -8.15 6.16 -0.79
CA LEU A 188 -9.46 6.08 -0.16
C LEU A 188 -10.55 6.04 -1.21
N ASN A 189 -11.43 5.06 -1.07
CA ASN A 189 -12.66 4.98 -1.84
C ASN A 189 -13.64 6.10 -1.42
N LEU A 190 -14.27 6.73 -2.40
CA LEU A 190 -15.19 7.86 -2.27
C LEU A 190 -16.62 7.45 -2.65
N PRO A 191 -17.31 6.65 -1.81
CA PRO A 191 -18.69 6.27 -2.09
C PRO A 191 -19.56 7.53 -2.18
N HIS A 192 -20.25 7.71 -3.31
CA HIS A 192 -21.14 8.83 -3.63
C HIS A 192 -20.47 10.19 -3.92
N GLY A 193 -19.16 10.21 -4.23
CA GLY A 193 -18.47 11.44 -4.68
C GLY A 193 -18.25 12.49 -3.59
N GLY A 194 -18.40 12.12 -2.32
CA GLY A 194 -18.06 12.96 -1.17
C GLY A 194 -16.59 12.83 -0.75
N HIS A 195 -16.16 13.70 0.16
CA HIS A 195 -14.88 13.59 0.87
C HIS A 195 -14.92 12.37 1.81
N PRO A 196 -13.81 11.62 2.01
CA PRO A 196 -13.79 10.52 2.98
C PRO A 196 -14.03 11.11 4.36
N MET A 197 -15.25 10.92 4.87
CA MET A 197 -15.68 11.51 6.13
C MET A 197 -14.85 10.93 7.27
N GLY A 198 -14.21 11.79 8.05
CA GLY A 198 -13.51 11.38 9.28
C GLY A 198 -12.01 11.10 9.13
N GLN A 199 -11.47 10.95 7.91
CA GLN A 199 -10.04 10.61 7.76
C GLN A 199 -9.12 11.76 8.14
N GLU A 200 -9.42 12.96 7.67
CA GLU A 200 -8.66 14.13 8.10
C GLU A 200 -8.72 14.33 9.62
N GLN A 201 -9.91 14.15 10.23
CA GLN A 201 -10.08 14.25 11.68
C GLN A 201 -9.29 13.16 12.41
N ARG A 202 -9.31 11.92 11.90
CA ARG A 202 -8.52 10.79 12.42
C ARG A 202 -7.03 11.14 12.41
N PHE A 203 -6.49 11.50 11.24
CA PHE A 203 -5.08 11.83 11.09
C PHE A 203 -4.69 13.09 11.89
N ALA A 204 -5.57 14.09 11.98
CA ALA A 204 -5.37 15.25 12.85
C ALA A 204 -5.24 14.87 14.32
N SER A 205 -6.10 13.97 14.82
CA SER A 205 -6.02 13.46 16.20
C SER A 205 -4.74 12.65 16.50
N LEU A 206 -4.05 12.19 15.45
CA LEU A 206 -2.79 11.45 15.49
C LEU A 206 -1.57 12.36 15.26
N GLY A 207 -1.78 13.67 15.12
CA GLY A 207 -0.72 14.66 14.91
C GLY A 207 -0.26 14.82 13.46
N TYR A 208 -1.14 14.52 12.49
CA TYR A 208 -0.87 14.75 11.07
C TYR A 208 -1.73 15.89 10.51
N LYS A 209 -1.26 16.49 9.43
CA LYS A 209 -2.05 17.38 8.57
C LYS A 209 -2.16 16.78 7.18
N LEU A 210 -3.30 16.99 6.51
CA LEU A 210 -3.41 16.71 5.08
C LEU A 210 -2.46 17.65 4.33
N GLN A 211 -1.54 17.09 3.56
CA GLN A 211 -0.59 17.84 2.75
C GLN A 211 -1.09 17.99 1.32
N ARG A 212 -1.61 16.90 0.73
CA ARG A 212 -2.05 16.87 -0.67
C ARG A 212 -3.07 15.77 -0.89
N MET A 213 -3.97 16.00 -1.84
CA MET A 213 -4.80 14.97 -2.47
C MET A 213 -4.26 14.71 -3.88
N GLY A 214 -4.20 13.44 -4.26
CA GLY A 214 -3.82 12.97 -5.59
C GLY A 214 -4.90 13.23 -6.63
N SER A 215 -4.74 12.67 -7.82
CA SER A 215 -5.80 12.76 -8.84
C SER A 215 -6.98 11.85 -8.45
N LEU A 216 -8.18 12.20 -8.91
CA LEU A 216 -9.36 11.36 -8.76
C LEU A 216 -9.33 10.26 -9.83
N TYR A 217 -9.40 9.00 -9.41
CA TYR A 217 -9.51 7.85 -10.30
C TYR A 217 -10.91 7.25 -10.21
N GLU A 218 -11.44 6.78 -11.33
CA GLU A 218 -12.70 6.03 -11.38
C GLU A 218 -12.46 4.69 -12.06
N MET A 219 -12.72 3.59 -11.36
CA MET A 219 -12.58 2.24 -11.89
C MET A 219 -13.76 1.39 -11.43
N SER A 220 -14.42 0.74 -12.39
CA SER A 220 -15.60 -0.11 -12.14
C SER A 220 -16.69 0.58 -11.31
N GLY A 221 -16.93 1.87 -11.56
CA GLY A 221 -17.96 2.68 -10.89
C GLY A 221 -17.60 3.12 -9.47
N ILE A 222 -16.39 2.82 -8.98
CA ILE A 222 -15.90 3.31 -7.71
C ILE A 222 -14.85 4.39 -7.96
N ARG A 223 -15.02 5.52 -7.27
CA ARG A 223 -14.04 6.59 -7.26
C ARG A 223 -13.06 6.40 -6.11
N SER A 224 -11.78 6.57 -6.36
CA SER A 224 -10.73 6.55 -5.35
C SER A 224 -9.77 7.72 -5.55
N GLN A 225 -9.10 8.11 -4.47
CA GLN A 225 -8.11 9.18 -4.49
C GLN A 225 -7.05 8.95 -3.43
N ASN A 226 -5.80 9.27 -3.75
CA ASN A 226 -4.68 9.23 -2.80
C ASN A 226 -4.74 10.44 -1.85
N TYR A 227 -4.63 10.20 -0.55
CA TYR A 227 -4.51 11.24 0.48
C TYR A 227 -3.15 11.15 1.13
N ILE A 228 -2.40 12.26 1.11
CA ILE A 228 -1.05 12.34 1.66
C ILE A 228 -1.10 13.16 2.95
N PHE A 229 -0.81 12.51 4.07
CA PHE A 229 -0.74 13.09 5.40
C PHE A 229 0.71 13.25 5.84
N GLN A 230 1.04 14.39 6.43
CA GLN A 230 2.37 14.72 6.96
C GLN A 230 2.27 14.95 8.46
N ARG A 231 3.15 14.31 9.24
CA ARG A 231 3.23 14.54 10.68
C ARG A 231 3.62 15.99 10.94
N ILE A 232 2.92 16.63 11.85
CA ILE A 232 3.25 17.97 12.32
C ILE A 232 4.47 17.81 13.22
N GLU A 233 5.60 18.39 12.81
CA GLU A 233 6.78 18.46 13.68
C GLU A 233 6.40 19.25 14.93
N ALA A 234 6.77 18.73 16.11
CA ALA A 234 6.62 19.50 17.33
C ALA A 234 7.42 20.80 17.14
N VAL A 235 6.78 21.94 17.35
CA VAL A 235 7.51 23.20 17.50
C VAL A 235 8.32 23.02 18.78
N ASP A 236 9.62 22.81 18.65
CA ASP A 236 10.53 22.90 19.79
C ASP A 236 10.40 24.33 20.33
N HIS A 237 9.66 24.47 21.41
CA HIS A 237 9.73 25.63 22.27
C HIS A 237 11.02 25.49 23.10
N SER A 238 12.17 25.65 22.44
CA SER A 238 13.47 25.87 23.08
C SER A 238 13.75 27.36 23.19
#